data_AF-A0A381NAE4-F1
#
_entry.id   AF-A0A381NAE4-F1
#
_cell.length_a   1.000
_cell.length_b   1.000
_cell.length_c   1.000
_cell.angle_alpha   90.00
_cell.angle_beta   90.00
_cell.angle_gamma   90.00
#
_symmetry.space_group_name_H-M   'P 1'
#
loop_
_entity.id
_entity.type
_entity.pdbx_description
1 polymer ?
#
loop_
_entity_poly.entity_id
_entity_poly.type
_entity_poly.pdbx_seq_one_letter_code
_entity_poly.pdbx_strand_id
1 'polypeptide(L)' 'MEILVCPVSKSSLVQIGDELVCYESKLAYPIRDGIPIMLPEEARKLKEDELKE' A
#
# COMPACT_ATOMS: atom_id res chain seq x y z
N MET A 1 18.30 7.63 4.25
CA MET A 1 17.02 7.98 3.58
C MET A 1 16.42 6.67 3.15
N GLU A 2 15.56 6.11 3.99
CA GLU A 2 14.93 4.80 3.76
C GLU A 2 13.65 5.07 2.99
N ILE A 3 13.67 4.83 1.68
CA ILE A 3 12.52 5.07 0.82
C ILE A 3 11.60 3.86 1.00
N LEU A 4 10.44 4.09 1.63
CA LEU A 4 9.37 3.11 1.70
C LEU A 4 8.83 2.88 0.29
N VAL A 5 9.15 1.72 -0.27
CA VAL A 5 8.70 1.27 -1.59
C VAL A 5 7.85 0.02 -1.45
N CYS A 6 6.97 -0.22 -2.42
CA CYS A 6 6.14 -1.42 -2.44
C CYS A 6 7.04 -2.68 -2.45
N PRO A 7 6.80 -3.67 -1.58
CA PRO A 7 7.61 -4.90 -1.55
C PRO A 7 7.48 -5.73 -2.84
N VAL A 8 6.39 -5.54 -3.60
CA VAL A 8 6.11 -6.29 -4.83
C VAL A 8 6.62 -5.55 -6.07
N SER A 9 6.16 -4.32 -6.30
CA SER A 9 6.50 -3.57 -7.52
C SER A 9 7.71 -2.64 -7.36
N LYS A 10 8.21 -2.41 -6.14
CA LYS A 10 9.24 -1.42 -5.81
C LYS A 10 8.90 0.03 -6.19
N SER A 11 7.65 0.29 -6.51
CA SER A 11 7.10 1.61 -6.83
C SER A 11 6.79 2.40 -5.56
N SER A 12 6.52 3.69 -5.74
CA SER A 12 6.11 4.58 -4.66
C SER A 12 4.83 4.10 -3.98
N LEU A 13 4.80 4.24 -2.65
CA LEU A 13 3.61 4.04 -1.83
C LEU A 13 3.01 5.39 -1.47
N VAL A 14 1.68 5.47 -1.48
CA VAL A 14 0.92 6.65 -1.06
C VAL A 14 0.21 6.31 0.24
N GLN A 15 0.48 7.07 1.29
CA GLN A 15 -0.22 6.88 2.55
C GLN A 15 -1.59 7.56 2.50
N ILE A 16 -2.65 6.79 2.74
CA ILE A 16 -4.03 7.26 2.80
C ILE A 16 -4.59 6.81 4.16
N GLY A 17 -4.64 7.75 5.11
CA GLY A 17 -5.00 7.45 6.50
C GLY A 17 -4.05 6.42 7.13
N ASP A 18 -4.63 5.31 7.58
CA ASP A 18 -3.93 4.16 8.16
C ASP A 18 -3.66 3.06 7.12
N GLU A 19 -3.50 3.40 5.84
CA GLU A 19 -3.16 2.45 4.79
C GLU A 19 -2.06 3.00 3.88
N LEU A 20 -1.16 2.14 3.40
CA LEU A 20 -0.18 2.43 2.36
C LEU A 20 -0.66 1.82 1.04
N VAL A 21 -1.04 2.68 0.12
CA VAL A 21 -1.60 2.32 -1.18
C VAL A 21 -0.51 2.28 -2.24
N CYS A 22 -0.46 1.17 -2.97
CA CYS A 22 0.34 1.00 -4.18
C CYS A 22 -0.59 0.87 -5.39
N TYR A 23 -0.70 1.94 -6.17
CA TYR A 23 -1.51 1.94 -7.39
C TYR A 23 -0.97 1.00 -8.48
N GLU A 24 0.36 0.81 -8.53
CA GLU A 24 1.00 -0.03 -9.54
C GLU A 24 0.73 -1.52 -9.28
N SER A 25 0.88 -1.98 -8.03
CA SER A 25 0.51 -3.35 -7.64
C SER A 25 -0.99 -3.53 -7.41
N LYS A 26 -1.76 -2.44 -7.35
CA LYS A 26 -3.18 -2.40 -6.96
C LYS A 26 -3.44 -3.00 -5.57
N LEU A 27 -2.53 -2.72 -4.63
CA LEU A 27 -2.56 -3.26 -3.26
C LEU A 27 -2.55 -2.11 -2.25
N ALA A 28 -3.29 -2.27 -1.17
CA ALA A 28 -3.27 -1.40 -0.01
C ALA A 28 -2.83 -2.20 1.22
N TYR A 29 -1.76 -1.73 1.86
CA TYR A 29 -1.16 -2.34 3.04
C TYR A 29 -1.68 -1.61 4.29
N PRO A 30 -2.35 -2.30 5.23
CA PRO A 30 -2.86 -1.65 6.42
C PRO A 30 -1.74 -1.25 7.39
N ILE A 31 -1.95 -0.17 8.12
CA ILE A 31 -1.12 0.29 9.23
C ILE A 31 -1.85 -0.08 10.51
N ARG A 32 -1.22 -0.88 11.37
CA ARG A 32 -1.77 -1.29 12.67
C ARG A 32 -0.82 -0.80 13.76
N ASP A 33 -1.33 -0.02 14.72
CA ASP A 33 -0.54 0.53 15.82
C ASP A 33 0.64 1.41 15.35
N GLY A 34 0.48 2.10 14.22
CA GLY A 34 1.56 2.88 13.59
C GLY A 34 2.62 2.03 12.86
N ILE A 35 2.46 0.70 12.82
CA ILE A 35 3.35 -0.21 12.10
C ILE A 35 2.72 -0.59 10.75
N PRO A 36 3.37 -0.29 9.61
CA PRO A 36 2.88 -0.68 8.30
C PRO A 36 3.05 -2.18 8.07
N ILE A 37 1.95 -2.88 7.84
CA ILE A 37 1.93 -4.31 7.55
C ILE A 37 2.17 -4.51 6.05
N MET A 38 3.45 -4.50 5.66
CA MET A 38 3.90 -4.70 4.27
C MET A 38 3.95 -6.18 3.85
N LEU A 39 2.93 -6.95 4.23
CA LEU A 39 2.78 -8.35 3.81
C LEU A 39 1.78 -8.42 2.65
N PRO A 40 2.13 -9.01 1.51
CA PRO A 40 1.21 -9.12 0.36
C PRO A 40 -0.03 -9.97 0.68
N GLU A 41 0.03 -10.80 1.72
CA GLU A 41 -1.06 -11.65 2.22
C GLU A 41 -2.09 -10.85 3.01
N GLU A 42 -1.63 -9.86 3.78
CA GLU A 42 -2.48 -8.94 4.56
C GLU A 42 -2.90 -7.72 3.73
N ALA A 43 -2.24 -7.48 2.60
CA ALA A 43 -2.57 -6.40 1.69
C ALA A 43 -3.94 -6.64 1.05
N ARG A 44 -4.85 -5.66 1.18
CA ARG A 44 -6.12 -5.71 0.46
C ARG A 44 -5.91 -5.26 -0.98
N LYS A 45 -6.62 -5.88 -1.93
CA LYS A 45 -6.64 -5.40 -3.32
C LYS A 45 -7.46 -4.10 -3.38
N LEU A 46 -6.91 -3.12 -4.08
CA LEU A 46 -7.65 -1.91 -4.45
C LEU A 46 -8.79 -2.31 -5.38
N LYS A 47 -9.99 -1.81 -5.10
CA LYS A 47 -11.14 -1.95 -5.99
C LYS A 47 -10.94 -1.03 -7.19
N GLU A 48 -11.58 -1.36 -8.31
CA GLU A 48 -11.52 -0.54 -9.53
C GLU A 48 -12.01 0.90 -9.32
N ASP A 49 -12.87 1.11 -8.32
CA ASP A 49 -13.36 2.42 -7.91
C ASP A 49 -12.25 3.29 -7.27
N GLU A 50 -11.33 2.68 -6.51
CA GLU A 50 -10.23 3.37 -5.82
C GLU A 50 -8.99 3.56 -6.72
N LEU A 51 -9.02 3.04 -7.96
CA LEU A 51 -7.96 3.23 -8.95
C LEU A 51 -8.20 4.45 -9.86
N LYS A 52 -9.31 5.19 -9.66
CA LYS A 52 -9.78 6.24 -10.56
C LYS A 52 -9.62 7.67 -10.04
N GLU A 53 -8.98 7.87 -8.89
CA GLU A 53 -8.74 9.21 -8.32
C GLU A 53 -7.44 9.85 -8.81
#